data_AF-A0A645GG15-F1
#
_entry.id   AF-A0A645GG15-F1
#
_cell.length_a   1.000
_cell.length_b   1.000
_cell.length_c   1.000
_cell.angle_alpha   90.00
_cell.angle_beta   90.00
_cell.angle_gamma   90.00
#
_symmetry.space_group_name_H-M   'P 1'
#
loop_
_entity.id
_entity.type
_entity.pdbx_description
1 polymer ?
#
loop_
_entity_poly.entity_id
_entity_poly.type
_entity_poly.pdbx_seq_one_letter_code
_entity_poly.pdbx_strand_id
1 'polypeptide(L)'
;MGFAPDADCIAWVRSVFDRFPDRVGVLCLHDYLMTELSLSEDGQRFYEEVVTPCSNLYLVLCGHRYNVACLPTFFDDDGDGKPERTVYQMINNYQAAGIEGGSGYMRFLQIDEGRGEMRVYSYSPLLDDYVYYDEPSHGEERYAADPAGEYVQLPLPWLS
;
A
#
# COMPACT_ATOMS: atom_id res chain seq x y z
N MET A 1 6.46 -10.62 1.31
CA MET A 1 6.26 -12.09 1.45
C MET A 1 6.23 -12.75 0.08
N GLY A 2 6.44 -14.06 0.01
CA GLY A 2 6.25 -14.84 -1.22
C GLY A 2 4.78 -14.93 -1.65
N PHE A 3 4.51 -15.65 -2.73
CA PHE A 3 3.15 -15.92 -3.20
C PHE A 3 2.49 -17.04 -2.37
N ALA A 4 1.18 -16.95 -2.14
CA ALA A 4 0.34 -17.94 -1.46
C ALA A 4 0.88 -18.40 -0.08
N PRO A 5 0.90 -17.49 0.92
CA PRO A 5 1.34 -17.85 2.27
C PRO A 5 0.33 -18.77 2.97
N ASP A 6 0.85 -19.80 3.61
CA ASP A 6 0.06 -20.69 4.47
C ASP A 6 -0.24 -20.06 5.84
N ALA A 7 -0.99 -20.78 6.68
CA ALA A 7 -1.36 -20.30 8.00
C ALA A 7 -0.15 -20.10 8.93
N ASP A 8 0.86 -20.97 8.85
CA ASP A 8 2.07 -20.85 9.68
C ASP A 8 2.85 -19.57 9.34
N CYS A 9 2.89 -19.20 8.06
CA CYS A 9 3.46 -17.97 7.57
C CYS A 9 2.73 -16.73 8.13
N ILE A 10 1.39 -16.71 8.08
CA ILE A 10 0.59 -15.60 8.63
C ILE A 10 0.77 -15.50 10.15
N ALA A 11 0.72 -16.62 10.86
CA ALA A 11 0.95 -16.68 12.29
C ALA A 11 2.35 -16.17 12.68
N TRP A 12 3.37 -16.52 11.87
CA TRP A 12 4.71 -15.98 12.05
C TRP A 12 4.76 -14.46 11.88
N VAL A 13 4.14 -13.92 10.82
CA VAL A 13 4.05 -12.46 10.59
C VAL A 13 3.39 -11.79 11.79
N ARG A 14 2.24 -12.30 12.23
CA ARG A 14 1.52 -11.80 13.42
C ARG A 14 2.45 -11.76 14.64
N SER A 15 3.19 -12.83 14.88
CA SER A 15 4.10 -12.94 16.02
C SER A 15 5.23 -11.89 16.02
N VAL A 16 5.61 -11.37 14.84
CA VAL A 16 6.61 -10.30 14.74
C VAL A 16 6.02 -8.97 15.21
N PHE A 17 4.80 -8.64 14.79
CA PHE A 17 4.11 -7.44 15.25
C PHE A 17 3.85 -7.49 16.76
N ASP A 18 3.41 -8.64 17.28
CA ASP A 18 3.20 -8.87 18.72
C ASP A 18 4.48 -8.70 19.56
N ARG A 19 5.64 -9.07 19.00
CA ARG A 19 6.93 -8.97 19.70
C ARG A 19 7.45 -7.54 19.80
N PHE A 20 7.01 -6.66 18.91
CA PHE A 20 7.53 -5.30 18.78
C PHE A 20 6.41 -4.25 18.78
N PRO A 21 5.56 -4.20 19.82
CA PRO A 21 4.38 -3.32 19.85
C PRO A 21 4.74 -1.84 19.77
N ASP A 22 5.92 -1.44 20.22
CA ASP A 22 6.35 -0.02 20.24
C ASP A 22 7.09 0.42 18.96
N ARG A 23 6.94 -0.30 17.84
CA ARG A 23 7.64 -0.03 16.58
C ARG A 23 6.67 0.26 15.46
N VAL A 24 7.04 1.19 14.57
CA VAL A 24 6.29 1.44 13.32
C VAL A 24 6.38 0.21 12.43
N GLY A 25 5.22 -0.42 12.21
CA GLY A 25 5.09 -1.64 11.44
C GLY A 25 4.69 -1.39 9.98
N VAL A 26 5.42 -2.04 9.07
CA VAL A 26 5.17 -2.02 7.62
C VAL A 26 5.05 -3.45 7.12
N LEU A 27 3.91 -3.79 6.52
CA LEU A 27 3.63 -5.12 5.99
C LEU A 27 3.80 -5.15 4.47
N CYS A 28 4.78 -5.90 3.97
CA CYS A 28 5.04 -6.04 2.54
C CYS A 28 4.57 -7.41 2.01
N LEU A 29 3.60 -7.41 1.11
CA LEU A 29 2.97 -8.59 0.53
C LEU A 29 3.15 -8.63 -0.98
N HIS A 30 3.12 -9.83 -1.57
CA HIS A 30 3.09 -9.97 -3.02
C HIS A 30 1.68 -9.69 -3.55
N ASP A 31 0.69 -10.47 -3.08
CA ASP A 31 -0.74 -10.31 -3.38
C ASP A 31 -1.48 -9.79 -2.14
N TYR A 32 -2.35 -8.81 -2.32
CA TYR A 32 -3.13 -8.21 -1.25
C TYR A 32 -4.37 -7.50 -1.81
N LEU A 33 -4.18 -6.48 -2.65
CA LEU A 33 -5.26 -5.80 -3.37
C LEU A 33 -5.40 -6.34 -4.80
N MET A 34 -6.64 -6.45 -5.24
CA MET A 34 -7.02 -6.71 -6.63
C MET A 34 -6.88 -5.44 -7.48
N THR A 35 -6.93 -5.60 -8.82
CA THR A 35 -6.86 -4.45 -9.74
C THR A 35 -7.99 -3.45 -9.50
N GLU A 36 -9.18 -3.92 -9.12
CA GLU A 36 -10.33 -3.11 -8.74
C GLU A 36 -10.31 -2.63 -7.27
N LEU A 37 -9.17 -2.77 -6.58
CA LEU A 37 -8.92 -2.31 -5.22
C LEU A 37 -9.71 -3.04 -4.11
N SER A 38 -10.32 -4.18 -4.44
CA SER A 38 -10.85 -5.14 -3.45
C SER A 38 -9.71 -5.95 -2.81
N LEU A 39 -9.95 -6.59 -1.66
CA LEU A 39 -8.98 -7.54 -1.10
C LEU A 39 -8.99 -8.86 -1.91
N SER A 40 -7.80 -9.38 -2.20
CA SER A 40 -7.60 -10.76 -2.66
C SER A 40 -7.93 -11.76 -1.54
N GLU A 41 -7.95 -13.07 -1.84
CA GLU A 41 -8.16 -14.11 -0.83
C GLU A 41 -7.06 -14.07 0.26
N ASP A 42 -5.79 -13.99 -0.14
CA ASP A 42 -4.68 -13.82 0.80
C ASP A 42 -4.75 -12.47 1.50
N GLY A 43 -5.18 -11.42 0.78
CA GLY A 43 -5.37 -10.09 1.34
C GLY A 43 -6.40 -10.07 2.46
N GLN A 44 -7.52 -10.76 2.29
CA GLN A 44 -8.55 -10.92 3.32
C GLN A 44 -7.98 -11.58 4.57
N ARG A 45 -7.20 -12.66 4.40
CA ARG A 45 -6.58 -13.38 5.53
C ARG A 45 -5.61 -12.49 6.30
N PHE A 46 -4.71 -11.77 5.62
CA PHE A 46 -3.83 -10.82 6.30
C PHE A 46 -4.59 -9.65 6.94
N TYR A 47 -5.66 -9.19 6.29
CA TYR A 47 -6.47 -8.10 6.83
C TYR A 47 -7.08 -8.48 8.18
N GLU A 48 -7.67 -9.67 8.26
CA GLU A 48 -8.32 -10.18 9.47
C GLU A 48 -7.32 -10.59 10.55
N GLU A 49 -6.25 -11.31 10.19
CA GLU A 49 -5.35 -11.94 11.16
C GLU A 49 -4.17 -11.05 11.56
N VAL A 50 -3.85 -10.02 10.77
CA VAL A 50 -2.68 -9.15 11.00
C VAL A 50 -3.07 -7.67 11.02
N VAL A 51 -3.62 -7.12 9.93
CA VAL A 51 -3.85 -5.66 9.80
C VAL A 51 -4.82 -5.13 10.86
N THR A 52 -5.93 -5.84 11.06
CA THR A 52 -6.95 -5.47 12.04
C THR A 52 -6.40 -5.56 13.47
N PRO A 53 -5.83 -6.69 13.93
CA PRO A 53 -5.44 -6.82 15.33
C PRO A 53 -4.06 -6.23 15.69
N CYS A 54 -3.22 -5.79 14.74
CA CYS A 54 -1.89 -5.22 15.04
C CYS A 54 -1.96 -3.69 15.16
N SER A 55 -2.03 -3.16 16.38
CA SER A 55 -2.10 -1.71 16.63
C SER A 55 -0.85 -0.93 16.21
N ASN A 56 0.26 -1.62 16.01
CA ASN A 56 1.53 -1.04 15.58
C ASN A 56 1.76 -1.13 14.05
N LEU A 57 0.78 -1.61 13.28
CA LEU A 57 0.84 -1.68 11.81
C LEU A 57 0.21 -0.42 11.21
N TYR A 58 0.97 0.26 10.35
CA TYR A 58 0.57 1.53 9.74
C TYR A 58 0.56 1.53 8.22
N LEU A 59 1.35 0.66 7.59
CA LEU A 59 1.46 0.58 6.13
C LEU A 59 1.30 -0.87 5.66
N VAL A 60 0.53 -1.08 4.59
CA VAL A 60 0.51 -2.32 3.80
C VAL A 60 0.97 -2.00 2.39
N LEU A 61 2.00 -2.68 1.90
CA LEU A 61 2.55 -2.51 0.55
C LEU A 61 2.35 -3.80 -0.26
N CYS A 62 1.80 -3.68 -1.47
CA CYS A 62 1.55 -4.84 -2.33
C CYS A 62 1.74 -4.57 -3.82
N GLY A 63 1.79 -5.66 -4.59
CA GLY A 63 1.85 -5.67 -6.05
C GLY A 63 0.96 -6.78 -6.59
N HIS A 64 1.53 -7.66 -7.42
CA HIS A 64 0.86 -8.78 -8.12
C HIS A 64 -0.18 -8.35 -9.15
N ARG A 65 -1.16 -7.55 -8.73
CA ARG A 65 -2.24 -6.98 -9.54
C ARG A 65 -1.86 -5.60 -10.05
N TYR A 66 -2.49 -5.17 -11.14
CA TYR A 66 -2.16 -3.90 -11.80
C TYR A 66 -3.01 -2.80 -11.20
N ASN A 67 -2.39 -1.87 -10.49
CA ASN A 67 -2.95 -0.58 -10.09
C ASN A 67 -1.83 0.24 -9.42
N VAL A 68 -2.09 1.53 -9.24
CA VAL A 68 -1.25 2.46 -8.49
C VAL A 68 -2.17 3.29 -7.60
N ALA A 69 -2.29 2.91 -6.33
CA ALA A 69 -3.24 3.52 -5.41
C ALA A 69 -2.75 3.52 -3.96
N CYS A 70 -3.38 4.36 -3.15
CA CYS A 70 -3.25 4.41 -1.71
C CYS A 70 -4.65 4.53 -1.08
N LEU A 71 -5.02 3.58 -0.22
CA LEU A 71 -6.32 3.48 0.42
C LEU A 71 -6.14 3.63 1.94
N PRO A 72 -6.67 4.69 2.55
CA PRO A 72 -6.72 4.78 4.01
C PRO A 72 -7.77 3.82 4.57
N THR A 73 -7.46 3.18 5.70
CA THR A 73 -8.42 2.42 6.49
C THR A 73 -8.30 2.81 7.94
N PHE A 74 -9.44 3.06 8.56
CA PHE A 74 -9.54 3.62 9.90
C PHE A 74 -9.99 2.53 10.87
N PHE A 75 -9.29 2.41 11.99
CA PHE A 75 -9.56 1.42 13.02
C PHE A 75 -9.89 2.15 14.32
N ASP A 76 -11.03 1.78 14.88
CA ASP A 76 -11.47 2.05 16.25
C ASP A 76 -10.95 0.89 17.10
N ASP A 77 -9.76 1.07 17.67
CA ASP A 77 -9.04 0.01 18.37
C ASP A 77 -9.58 -0.18 19.81
N ASP A 78 -10.25 0.82 20.38
CA ASP A 78 -10.80 0.77 21.74
C ASP A 78 -12.33 0.57 21.82
N GLY A 79 -13.03 0.66 20.68
CA GLY A 79 -14.46 0.43 20.54
C GLY A 79 -15.33 1.60 20.98
N ASP A 80 -14.78 2.82 21.10
CA ASP A 80 -15.54 4.00 21.55
C ASP A 80 -16.37 4.67 20.44
N GLY A 81 -16.22 4.21 19.19
CA GLY A 81 -16.88 4.73 17.99
C GLY A 81 -16.06 5.79 17.25
N LYS A 82 -14.83 6.06 17.65
CA LYS A 82 -13.87 6.93 16.94
C LYS A 82 -12.67 6.11 16.48
N PRO A 83 -12.06 6.46 15.35
CA PRO A 83 -10.84 5.79 14.92
C PRO A 83 -9.59 6.43 15.51
N GLU A 84 -8.72 5.62 16.13
CA GLU A 84 -7.41 6.01 16.67
C GLU A 84 -6.30 5.78 15.64
N ARG A 85 -6.46 4.76 14.80
CA ARG A 85 -5.41 4.28 13.92
C ARG A 85 -5.81 4.34 12.47
N THR A 86 -4.92 4.90 11.65
CA THR A 86 -5.03 4.85 10.19
C THR A 86 -3.97 3.91 9.63
N VAL A 87 -4.39 2.98 8.77
CA VAL A 87 -3.49 2.14 7.97
C VAL A 87 -3.59 2.58 6.51
N TYR A 88 -2.45 2.92 5.90
CA TYR A 88 -2.40 3.17 4.46
C TYR A 88 -2.07 1.88 3.71
N GLN A 89 -3.00 1.44 2.87
CA GLN A 89 -2.88 0.24 2.06
C GLN A 89 -2.55 0.65 0.63
N MET A 90 -1.39 0.26 0.13
CA MET A 90 -0.84 0.74 -1.13
C MET A 90 -0.56 -0.41 -2.08
N ILE A 91 -1.06 -0.28 -3.31
CA ILE A 91 -0.71 -1.13 -4.45
C ILE A 91 0.11 -0.30 -5.43
N ASN A 92 1.21 -0.88 -5.92
CA ASN A 92 2.08 -0.26 -6.91
C ASN A 92 2.59 -1.27 -7.92
N ASN A 93 1.94 -1.34 -9.08
CA ASN A 93 2.37 -2.24 -10.15
C ASN A 93 2.04 -1.68 -11.53
N TYR A 94 3.09 -1.26 -12.23
CA TYR A 94 3.04 -0.70 -13.58
C TYR A 94 3.20 -1.75 -14.69
N GLN A 95 3.27 -3.06 -14.39
CA GLN A 95 3.59 -4.08 -15.40
C GLN A 95 2.63 -4.14 -16.61
N ALA A 96 1.42 -3.58 -16.47
CA ALA A 96 0.46 -3.46 -17.57
C ALA A 96 0.33 -2.03 -18.14
N ALA A 97 1.12 -1.08 -17.63
CA ALA A 97 1.17 0.27 -18.11
C ALA A 97 2.01 0.32 -19.39
N GLY A 98 1.38 0.78 -20.48
CA GLY A 98 1.99 0.87 -21.79
C GLY A 98 2.36 -0.49 -22.39
N ILE A 99 3.09 -0.45 -23.50
CA ILE A 99 3.48 -1.66 -24.23
C ILE A 99 4.81 -2.26 -23.74
N GLU A 100 5.62 -1.47 -23.04
CA GLU A 100 6.97 -1.84 -22.58
C GLU A 100 6.99 -2.46 -21.17
N GLY A 101 5.81 -2.67 -20.57
CA GLY A 101 5.70 -3.30 -19.26
C GLY A 101 6.05 -2.37 -18.08
N GLY A 102 5.59 -1.12 -18.13
CA GLY A 102 5.68 -0.16 -17.03
C GLY A 102 6.78 0.89 -17.13
N SER A 103 7.56 0.90 -18.21
CA SER A 103 8.47 2.00 -18.58
C SER A 103 9.38 2.50 -17.46
N GLY A 104 9.82 1.60 -16.56
CA GLY A 104 10.75 1.92 -15.47
C GLY A 104 10.16 2.69 -14.29
N TYR A 105 8.83 2.80 -14.20
CA TYR A 105 8.18 3.48 -13.08
C TYR A 105 8.39 2.75 -11.74
N MET A 106 8.81 3.52 -10.74
CA MET A 106 9.00 3.07 -9.35
C MET A 106 8.29 4.04 -8.41
N ARG A 107 7.77 3.52 -7.29
CA ARG A 107 7.19 4.35 -6.22
C ARG A 107 8.19 4.56 -5.08
N PHE A 108 8.24 5.78 -4.59
CA PHE A 108 9.06 6.25 -3.49
C PHE A 108 8.17 6.70 -2.33
N LEU A 109 8.60 6.35 -1.12
CA LEU A 109 8.01 6.83 0.13
C LEU A 109 9.07 7.69 0.83
N GLN A 110 8.80 8.98 0.96
CA GLN A 110 9.66 9.93 1.67
C GLN A 110 9.00 10.31 2.99
N ILE A 111 9.63 9.90 4.10
CA ILE A 111 9.15 10.15 5.46
C ILE A 111 9.86 11.39 6.02
N ASP A 112 9.08 12.33 6.52
CA ASP A 112 9.55 13.53 7.23
C ASP A 112 8.85 13.60 8.59
N GLU A 113 9.50 13.06 9.62
CA GLU A 113 8.97 13.06 10.99
C GLU A 113 8.92 14.47 11.59
N GLY A 114 9.80 15.38 11.17
CA GLY A 114 9.80 16.77 11.66
C GLY A 114 8.58 17.56 11.19
N ARG A 115 8.05 17.23 10.01
CA ARG A 115 6.81 17.80 9.46
C ARG A 115 5.58 16.92 9.72
N GLY A 116 5.76 15.71 10.24
CA GLY A 116 4.68 14.75 10.45
C GLY A 116 4.04 14.27 9.15
N GLU A 117 4.83 14.15 8.08
CA GLU A 117 4.33 13.90 6.73
C GLU A 117 5.06 12.75 6.01
N MET A 118 4.32 11.98 5.23
CA MET A 118 4.84 11.06 4.22
C MET A 118 4.42 11.53 2.82
N ARG A 119 5.39 11.71 1.94
CA ARG A 119 5.16 11.91 0.50
C ARG A 119 5.34 10.58 -0.21
N VAL A 120 4.34 10.19 -0.99
CA VAL A 120 4.36 9.01 -1.84
C VAL A 120 4.30 9.50 -3.27
N TYR A 121 5.32 9.19 -4.06
CA TYR A 121 5.38 9.63 -5.44
C TYR A 121 6.01 8.58 -6.34
N SER A 122 5.66 8.59 -7.62
CA SER A 122 6.29 7.74 -8.62
C SER A 122 7.35 8.50 -9.41
N TYR A 123 8.30 7.77 -9.98
CA TYR A 123 9.29 8.32 -10.92
C TYR A 123 9.81 7.23 -11.85
N SER A 124 9.90 7.56 -13.14
CA SER A 124 10.60 6.78 -14.16
C SER A 124 11.90 7.49 -14.56
N PRO A 125 13.09 6.90 -14.29
CA PRO A 125 14.35 7.43 -14.81
C PRO A 125 14.52 7.21 -16.32
N LEU A 126 13.69 6.34 -16.93
CA LEU A 126 13.72 6.10 -18.37
C LEU A 126 13.05 7.24 -19.14
N LEU A 127 11.93 7.74 -18.60
CA LEU A 127 11.12 8.79 -19.22
C LEU A 127 11.39 10.18 -18.62
N ASP A 128 12.10 10.23 -17.49
CA ASP A 128 12.25 11.43 -16.66
C ASP A 128 10.90 12.06 -16.28
N ASP A 129 10.02 11.21 -15.76
CA ASP A 129 8.60 11.52 -15.56
C ASP A 129 8.07 10.95 -14.23
N TYR A 130 7.10 11.64 -13.62
CA TYR A 130 6.60 11.35 -12.27
C TYR A 130 5.19 10.73 -12.24
N VAL A 131 4.37 10.96 -13.27
CA VAL A 131 2.96 10.53 -13.29
C VAL A 131 2.67 9.91 -14.65
N TYR A 132 2.53 8.59 -14.71
CA TYR A 132 2.28 7.89 -15.97
C TYR A 132 0.89 8.20 -16.53
N TYR A 133 -0.16 8.20 -15.70
CA TYR A 133 -1.56 8.21 -16.15
C TYR A 133 -2.14 9.62 -16.34
N ASP A 134 -1.33 10.69 -16.37
CA ASP A 134 -1.81 12.06 -16.57
C ASP A 134 -2.06 12.43 -18.04
N GLU A 135 -1.55 11.64 -18.99
CA GLU A 135 -1.90 11.76 -20.40
C GLU A 135 -3.23 11.07 -20.73
N PRO A 136 -4.13 11.73 -21.49
CA PRO A 136 -5.43 11.13 -21.86
C PRO A 136 -5.34 9.76 -22.53
N SER A 137 -4.29 9.51 -23.32
CA SER A 137 -4.07 8.22 -23.98
C SER A 137 -3.82 7.08 -23.00
N HIS A 138 -3.13 7.34 -21.88
CA HIS A 138 -2.86 6.32 -20.86
C HIS A 138 -4.13 5.99 -20.06
N GLY A 139 -5.08 6.93 -19.96
CA GLY A 139 -6.39 6.72 -19.36
C GLY A 139 -7.30 5.74 -20.12
N GLU A 140 -7.03 5.47 -21.40
CA GLU A 140 -7.77 4.49 -22.21
C GLU A 140 -7.19 3.07 -22.13
N GLU A 141 -6.06 2.88 -21.43
CA GLU A 141 -5.46 1.57 -21.24
C GLU A 141 -6.34 0.65 -20.40
N ARG A 142 -6.27 -0.66 -20.67
CA ARG A 142 -7.13 -1.69 -20.05
C ARG A 142 -7.11 -1.67 -18.50
N TYR A 143 -6.00 -1.24 -17.91
CA TYR A 143 -5.79 -1.21 -16.46
C TYR A 143 -5.29 0.16 -15.99
N ALA A 144 -5.78 1.23 -16.63
CA ALA A 144 -5.44 2.59 -16.24
C ALA A 144 -5.74 2.82 -14.74
N ALA A 145 -4.79 3.41 -14.03
CA ALA A 145 -4.97 3.86 -12.65
C ALA A 145 -5.36 5.34 -12.62
N ASP A 146 -5.87 5.80 -11.48
CA ASP A 146 -6.09 7.23 -11.25
C ASP A 146 -4.72 7.92 -11.09
N PRO A 147 -4.38 8.94 -11.90
CA PRO A 147 -3.11 9.66 -11.77
C PRO A 147 -2.94 10.31 -10.39
N ALA A 148 -4.04 10.62 -9.67
CA ALA A 148 -3.97 11.10 -8.29
C ALA A 148 -3.35 10.07 -7.33
N GLY A 149 -3.31 8.78 -7.70
CA GLY A 149 -2.64 7.73 -6.95
C GLY A 149 -1.11 7.73 -7.09
N GLU A 150 -0.56 8.45 -8.06
CA GLU A 150 0.89 8.49 -8.34
C GLU A 150 1.62 9.57 -7.56
N TYR A 151 0.91 10.54 -6.98
CA TYR A 151 1.45 11.50 -6.03
C TYR A 151 0.42 11.77 -4.91
N VAL A 152 0.77 11.37 -3.69
CA VAL A 152 -0.04 11.70 -2.49
C VAL A 152 0.84 12.18 -1.35
N GLN A 153 0.31 13.14 -0.59
CA GLN A 153 0.91 13.66 0.64
C GLN A 153 0.00 13.31 1.81
N LEU A 154 0.52 12.56 2.76
CA LEU A 154 -0.23 11.94 3.84
C LEU A 154 0.36 12.32 5.19
N PRO A 155 -0.46 12.54 6.24
CA PRO A 155 0.07 12.64 7.60
C PRO A 155 0.73 11.32 8.02
N LEU A 156 1.73 11.38 8.92
CA LEU A 156 2.29 10.16 9.51
C LEU A 156 1.31 9.57 10.53
N PRO A 157 0.77 8.36 10.27
CA PRO A 157 -0.32 7.81 11.07
C PRO A 157 0.12 7.26 12.44
N TRP A 158 1.41 7.28 12.74
CA TRP A 158 1.99 6.89 14.04
C TRP A 158 2.38 8.08 14.91
N LEU A 159 2.09 9.31 14.46
CA LEU A 159 2.31 10.54 15.25
C LEU A 159 0.99 11.20 15.72
N SER A 160 -0.16 10.63 15.31
CA SER A 160 -1.51 11.09 15.68
C SER A 160 -1.95 10.58 17.05
#